data_AF-A0A6B1I9I6-F1
#
_entry.id   AF-A0A6B1I9I6-F1
#
_cell.length_a   1.000
_cell.length_b   1.000
_cell.length_c   1.000
_cell.angle_alpha   90.00
_cell.angle_beta   90.00
_cell.angle_gamma   90.00
#
_symmetry.space_group_name_H-M   'P 1'
#
loop_
_entity.id
_entity.type
_entity.pdbx_description
1 polymer ?
#
loop_
_entity_poly.entity_id
_entity_poly.type
_entity_poly.pdbx_seq_one_letter_code
_entity_poly.pdbx_strand_id
1 'polypeptide(L)'
;MVEEKQIAKYGDSVSVYLSVSNVGRQSVYEREKPGTNVSRQTPQNVRYWVDAPRDHYVFTNEELVPADRTRRRALAWAAIISKTDCRDDEADRGYVPVAVSTHGKPYIAAYLFAIHDKPIEEIARDMGLTNSTISQYVSDVVNSRR
;
A
#
# COMPACT_ATOMS: atom_id res chain seq x y z
N MET A 1 -21.29 9.66 1.89
CA MET A 1 -21.30 8.73 0.75
C MET A 1 -19.88 8.24 0.61
N VAL A 2 -19.67 6.92 0.69
CA VAL A 2 -18.35 6.29 0.50
C VAL A 2 -18.29 5.85 -0.95
N GLU A 3 -17.34 6.35 -1.72
CA GLU A 3 -17.12 5.91 -3.09
C GLU A 3 -16.08 4.80 -3.06
N GLU A 4 -16.51 3.57 -3.39
CA GLU A 4 -15.64 2.42 -3.52
C GLU A 4 -15.35 2.16 -5.00
N LYS A 5 -14.08 2.09 -5.36
CA LYS A 5 -13.64 1.88 -6.74
C LYS A 5 -12.59 0.80 -6.82
N GLN A 6 -12.79 -0.20 -7.68
CA GLN A 6 -11.73 -1.13 -8.05
C GLN A 6 -10.66 -0.38 -8.86
N ILE A 7 -9.41 -0.45 -8.40
CA ILE A 7 -8.28 0.27 -9.02
C ILE A 7 -7.30 -0.66 -9.72
N ALA A 8 -7.30 -1.96 -9.40
CA ALA A 8 -6.49 -2.97 -10.06
C ALA A 8 -7.09 -4.36 -9.90
N LYS A 9 -6.75 -5.26 -10.84
CA LYS A 9 -7.04 -6.69 -10.77
C LYS A 9 -5.77 -7.46 -11.14
N TYR A 10 -5.42 -8.45 -10.33
CA TYR A 10 -4.29 -9.33 -10.54
C TYR A 10 -4.79 -10.77 -10.71
N GLY A 11 -4.47 -11.37 -11.87
CA GLY A 11 -5.04 -12.66 -12.27
C GLY A 11 -6.56 -12.63 -12.31
N ASP A 12 -7.18 -13.76 -11.99
CA ASP A 12 -8.64 -13.90 -12.03
C ASP A 12 -9.33 -13.57 -10.70
N SER A 13 -8.59 -13.59 -9.59
CA SER A 13 -9.15 -13.72 -8.25
C SER A 13 -8.70 -12.67 -7.24
N VAL A 14 -7.71 -11.84 -7.56
CA VAL A 14 -7.21 -10.81 -6.63
C VAL A 14 -7.57 -9.42 -7.14
N SER A 15 -8.22 -8.61 -6.30
CA SER A 15 -8.69 -7.26 -6.66
C SER A 15 -8.26 -6.23 -5.62
N VAL A 16 -7.91 -5.03 -6.08
CA VAL A 16 -7.52 -3.91 -5.22
C VAL A 16 -8.55 -2.81 -5.36
N TYR A 17 -8.98 -2.27 -4.23
CA TYR A 17 -10.00 -1.25 -4.15
C TYR A 17 -9.50 -0.02 -3.39
N LEU A 18 -10.16 1.09 -3.66
CA LEU A 18 -9.97 2.38 -3.02
C LEU A 18 -11.31 2.85 -2.47
N SER A 19 -11.33 3.26 -1.20
CA SER A 19 -12.39 4.04 -0.59
C SER A 19 -11.86 5.42 -0.24
N VAL A 20 -12.55 6.45 -0.70
CA VAL A 20 -12.33 7.83 -0.25
C VAL A 20 -13.53 8.26 0.58
N SER A 21 -13.26 8.68 1.81
CA SER A 21 -14.28 9.25 2.69
C SER A 21 -13.92 10.69 3.04
N ASN A 22 -14.88 11.59 2.83
CA ASN A 22 -14.77 12.97 3.31
C ASN A 22 -14.91 12.95 4.82
N VAL A 23 -13.87 13.37 5.54
CA VAL A 23 -14.00 13.62 6.98
C VAL A 23 -14.94 14.80 7.13
N GLY A 24 -16.16 14.53 7.60
CA GLY A 24 -17.15 15.57 7.87
C GLY A 24 -16.54 16.63 8.78
N ARG A 25 -16.79 17.90 8.45
CA ARG A 25 -16.36 19.08 9.23
C ARG A 25 -16.49 18.79 10.74
N GLN A 26 -15.37 18.72 11.47
CA GLN A 26 -15.42 19.06 12.88
C GLN A 26 -15.85 20.52 12.96
N SER A 27 -17.04 20.76 13.51
CA SER A 27 -17.53 22.08 13.84
C SER A 27 -16.64 22.67 14.94
N VAL A 28 -15.59 23.39 14.54
CA VAL A 28 -14.85 24.26 15.46
C VAL A 28 -15.36 25.67 15.19
N TYR A 29 -15.98 26.25 16.22
CA TYR A 29 -16.32 27.67 16.29
C TYR A 29 -15.04 28.51 16.13
N GLU A 30 -14.60 28.79 14.90
CA GLU A 30 -13.59 29.81 14.63
C GLU A 30 -14.29 31.08 14.15
N ARG A 31 -14.25 32.12 14.99
CA ARG A 31 -14.52 33.50 14.60
C ARG A 31 -13.70 33.83 13.35
N GLU A 32 -14.40 34.10 12.26
CA GLU A 32 -13.81 34.51 10.99
C GLU A 32 -12.95 35.77 11.18
N LYS A 33 -11.66 35.69 10.78
CA LYS A 33 -10.92 36.86 10.31
C LYS A 33 -10.99 36.84 8.78
N PRO A 34 -11.49 37.91 8.13
CA PRO A 34 -11.61 37.95 6.68
C PRO A 34 -10.22 38.23 6.08
N GLY A 35 -9.72 37.35 5.21
CA GLY A 35 -8.53 37.70 4.43
C GLY A 35 -7.63 36.59 3.89
N THR A 36 -8.00 35.32 3.91
CA THR A 36 -7.13 34.29 3.31
C THR A 36 -7.94 33.18 2.64
N ASN A 37 -8.08 33.27 1.31
CA ASN A 37 -8.53 32.16 0.46
C ASN A 37 -7.45 31.07 0.45
N VAL A 38 -7.32 30.34 1.55
CA VAL A 38 -6.65 29.04 1.54
C VAL A 38 -7.74 28.04 1.21
N SER A 39 -7.70 27.46 0.01
CA SER A 39 -8.49 26.27 -0.32
C SER A 39 -8.03 25.16 0.64
N ARG A 40 -8.65 25.09 1.82
CA ARG A 40 -8.43 24.04 2.82
C ARG A 40 -9.02 22.77 2.20
N GLN A 41 -8.22 22.04 1.42
CA GLN A 41 -8.56 20.68 1.02
C GLN A 41 -8.86 19.90 2.30
N THR A 42 -10.10 19.44 2.42
CA THR A 42 -10.55 18.69 3.58
C THR A 42 -9.70 17.42 3.67
N PRO A 43 -9.17 17.05 4.84
CA PRO A 43 -8.43 15.80 4.98
C PRO A 43 -9.33 14.65 4.51
N GLN A 44 -8.84 13.91 3.51
CA GLN A 44 -9.53 12.76 2.95
C GLN A 44 -9.00 11.51 3.65
N ASN A 45 -9.90 10.72 4.24
CA ASN A 45 -9.55 9.39 4.72
C ASN A 45 -9.54 8.46 3.51
N VAL A 46 -8.33 8.10 3.08
CA VAL A 46 -8.06 7.21 1.96
C VAL A 46 -7.75 5.82 2.52
N ARG A 47 -8.52 4.82 2.10
CA ARG A 47 -8.33 3.41 2.46
C ARG A 47 -8.16 2.58 1.20
N TYR A 48 -7.21 1.66 1.23
CA TYR A 48 -7.04 0.64 0.21
C TYR A 48 -7.32 -0.73 0.82
N TRP A 49 -7.83 -1.67 0.04
CA TRP A 49 -7.87 -3.08 0.45
C TRP A 49 -7.65 -4.01 -0.72
N VAL A 50 -7.24 -5.22 -0.40
CA VAL A 50 -6.98 -6.32 -1.34
C VAL A 50 -7.94 -7.45 -0.99
N ASP A 51 -8.81 -7.79 -1.93
CA ASP A 51 -9.67 -8.98 -1.85
C ASP A 51 -8.99 -10.12 -2.59
N ALA A 52 -8.82 -11.25 -1.91
CA ALA A 52 -8.35 -12.51 -2.46
C ALA A 52 -9.33 -13.65 -2.09
N PRO A 53 -9.24 -14.85 -2.69
CA PRO A 53 -10.14 -15.94 -2.33
C PRO A 53 -10.07 -16.28 -0.84
N ARG A 54 -11.11 -15.87 -0.10
CA ARG A 54 -11.33 -16.06 1.34
C ARG A 54 -10.62 -15.06 2.27
N ASP A 55 -9.90 -14.09 1.75
CA ASP A 55 -9.11 -13.14 2.55
C ASP A 55 -9.38 -11.69 2.14
N HIS A 56 -9.36 -10.78 3.12
CA HIS A 56 -9.58 -9.34 2.94
C HIS A 56 -8.53 -8.55 3.72
N TYR A 57 -7.57 -7.93 3.02
CA TYR A 57 -6.46 -7.23 3.62
C TYR A 57 -6.63 -5.72 3.50
N VAL A 58 -6.55 -5.01 4.62
CA VAL A 58 -6.77 -3.56 4.67
C VAL A 58 -5.46 -2.81 4.83
N PHE A 59 -5.28 -1.77 4.01
CA PHE A 59 -4.18 -0.81 4.09
C PHE A 59 -4.76 0.59 4.35
N THR A 60 -4.55 1.11 5.55
CA THR A 60 -4.96 2.47 5.94
C THR A 60 -3.77 3.40 5.97
N ASN A 61 -4.01 4.64 5.55
CA ASN A 61 -3.08 5.73 5.83
C ASN A 61 -3.16 6.04 7.33
N GLU A 62 -2.15 5.66 8.10
CA GLU A 62 -1.92 6.36 9.38
C GLU A 62 -1.54 7.82 9.06
N GLU A 63 -1.86 8.76 9.96
CA GLU A 63 -1.84 10.23 9.74
C GLU A 63 -0.53 10.82 9.21
N LEU A 64 0.54 10.02 9.03
CA LEU A 64 1.87 10.43 8.61
C LEU A 64 2.39 9.76 7.33
N VAL A 65 1.65 8.83 6.72
CA VAL A 65 2.09 8.14 5.51
C VAL A 65 1.50 8.80 4.26
N PRO A 66 2.30 9.13 3.22
CA PRO A 66 1.74 9.63 1.97
C PRO A 66 0.79 8.60 1.35
N ALA A 67 -0.39 9.02 0.90
CA ALA A 67 -1.41 8.14 0.31
C ALA A 67 -0.85 7.26 -0.84
N ASP A 68 0.15 7.76 -1.58
CA ASP A 68 0.83 7.00 -2.64
C ASP A 68 1.58 5.76 -2.11
N ARG A 69 2.16 5.83 -0.90
CA ARG A 69 2.85 4.67 -0.30
C ARG A 69 1.86 3.58 0.08
N THR A 70 0.77 3.92 0.75
CA THR A 70 -0.28 2.97 1.14
C THR A 70 -0.91 2.30 -0.09
N ARG A 71 -1.16 3.08 -1.15
CA ARG A 71 -1.57 2.55 -2.45
C ARG A 71 -0.58 1.54 -3.00
N ARG A 72 0.71 1.88 -3.04
CA ARG A 72 1.76 1.00 -3.58
C ARG A 72 1.92 -0.27 -2.77
N ARG A 73 1.74 -0.22 -1.44
CA ARG A 73 1.75 -1.41 -0.57
C ARG A 73 0.60 -2.36 -0.91
N ALA A 74 -0.62 -1.85 -1.01
CA ALA A 74 -1.79 -2.65 -1.39
C ALA A 74 -1.61 -3.32 -2.77
N LEU A 75 -1.12 -2.55 -3.76
CA LEU A 75 -0.85 -3.09 -5.09
C LEU A 75 0.26 -4.15 -5.09
N ALA A 76 1.35 -3.92 -4.34
CA ALA A 76 2.44 -4.88 -4.22
C ALA A 76 1.97 -6.18 -3.56
N TRP A 77 1.16 -6.09 -2.50
CA TRP A 77 0.61 -7.26 -1.83
C TRP A 77 -0.31 -8.07 -2.74
N ALA A 78 -1.20 -7.39 -3.47
CA ALA A 78 -2.08 -8.05 -4.45
C ALA A 78 -1.29 -8.80 -5.54
N ALA A 79 -0.22 -8.19 -6.05
CA ALA A 79 0.67 -8.84 -7.01
C ALA A 79 1.37 -10.08 -6.41
N ILE A 80 1.84 -9.98 -5.17
CA ILE A 80 2.48 -11.09 -4.45
C ILE A 80 1.48 -12.25 -4.26
N ILE A 81 0.29 -12.00 -3.73
CA ILE A 81 -0.75 -13.03 -3.55
C ILE A 81 -1.05 -13.70 -4.88
N SER A 82 -1.33 -12.91 -5.92
CA SER A 82 -1.70 -13.43 -7.24
C SER A 82 -0.61 -14.30 -7.87
N LYS A 83 0.67 -14.04 -7.57
CA LYS A 83 1.78 -14.77 -8.18
C LYS A 83 2.25 -15.97 -7.36
N THR A 84 2.21 -15.85 -6.04
CA THR A 84 2.85 -16.79 -5.11
C THR A 84 1.86 -17.63 -4.31
N ASP A 85 0.56 -17.26 -4.32
CA ASP A 85 -0.48 -17.79 -3.41
C ASP A 85 -0.12 -17.63 -1.93
N CYS A 86 0.86 -16.78 -1.60
CA CYS A 86 1.23 -16.46 -0.24
C CYS A 86 0.13 -15.62 0.42
N ARG A 87 -0.30 -16.05 1.61
CA ARG A 87 -1.30 -15.38 2.45
C ARG A 87 -0.75 -14.99 3.83
N ASP A 88 0.53 -15.28 4.06
CA ASP A 88 1.21 -14.97 5.31
C ASP A 88 1.53 -13.47 5.33
N ASP A 89 0.76 -12.71 6.11
CA ASP A 89 0.85 -11.27 6.28
C ASP A 89 1.41 -10.86 7.66
N GLU A 90 2.13 -11.76 8.34
CA GLU A 90 2.61 -11.54 9.71
C GLU A 90 3.84 -10.62 9.76
N ALA A 91 3.60 -9.32 9.66
CA ALA A 91 4.61 -8.26 9.67
C ALA A 91 5.57 -8.31 10.88
N ASP A 92 5.10 -8.78 12.04
CA ASP A 92 5.85 -8.79 13.31
C ASP A 92 6.90 -9.91 13.41
N ARG A 93 6.83 -10.92 12.54
CA ARG A 93 7.68 -12.13 12.69
C ARG A 93 9.06 -12.02 12.03
N GLY A 94 9.34 -10.93 11.33
CA GLY A 94 10.67 -10.61 10.80
C GLY A 94 11.23 -11.61 9.78
N TYR A 95 10.41 -12.46 9.18
CA TYR A 95 10.83 -13.40 8.13
C TYR A 95 10.10 -13.14 6.81
N VAL A 96 10.63 -13.71 5.72
CA VAL A 96 9.99 -13.70 4.40
C VAL A 96 9.51 -15.11 4.07
N PRO A 97 8.22 -15.34 3.77
CA PRO A 97 7.69 -16.66 3.48
C PRO A 97 8.44 -17.34 2.33
N VAL A 98 8.59 -18.67 2.41
CA VAL A 98 9.31 -19.45 1.39
C VAL A 98 8.70 -19.24 0.01
N ALA A 99 7.36 -19.26 -0.08
CA ALA A 99 6.60 -19.03 -1.32
C ALA A 99 6.91 -17.68 -1.98
N VAL A 100 7.29 -16.66 -1.21
CA VAL A 100 7.73 -15.36 -1.74
C VAL A 100 9.20 -15.44 -2.16
N SER A 101 10.04 -16.04 -1.31
CA SER A 101 11.50 -16.09 -1.51
C SER A 101 11.93 -16.82 -2.79
N THR A 102 11.17 -17.85 -3.21
CA THR A 102 11.44 -18.63 -4.42
C THR A 102 11.28 -17.83 -5.71
N HIS A 103 10.54 -16.71 -5.66
CA HIS A 103 10.38 -15.78 -6.78
C HIS A 103 11.50 -14.73 -6.85
N GLY A 104 12.46 -14.78 -5.92
CA GLY A 104 13.69 -14.01 -5.95
C GLY A 104 13.60 -12.62 -5.31
N LYS A 105 14.72 -11.90 -5.39
CA LYS A 105 14.93 -10.61 -4.71
C LYS A 105 13.84 -9.56 -4.95
N PRO A 106 13.24 -9.41 -6.14
CA PRO A 106 12.16 -8.45 -6.35
C PRO A 106 10.92 -8.72 -5.49
N TYR A 107 10.52 -9.99 -5.36
CA TYR A 107 9.37 -10.38 -4.55
C TYR A 107 9.67 -10.28 -3.06
N ILE A 108 10.89 -10.61 -2.64
CA ILE A 108 11.36 -10.39 -1.27
C ILE A 108 11.28 -8.90 -0.90
N ALA A 109 11.82 -8.02 -1.75
CA ALA A 109 11.79 -6.58 -1.52
C ALA A 109 10.35 -6.03 -1.48
N ALA A 110 9.49 -6.49 -2.39
CA ALA A 110 8.08 -6.10 -2.43
C ALA A 110 7.32 -6.56 -1.17
N TYR A 111 7.62 -7.74 -0.64
CA TYR A 111 7.01 -8.26 0.58
C TYR A 111 7.43 -7.46 1.83
N LEU A 112 8.73 -7.19 1.98
CA LEU A 112 9.24 -6.35 3.06
C LEU A 112 8.64 -4.93 3.01
N PHE A 113 8.42 -4.39 1.81
CA PHE A 113 7.76 -3.10 1.63
C PHE A 113 6.26 -3.16 1.95
N ALA A 114 5.55 -4.18 1.45
CA ALA A 114 4.10 -4.27 1.55
C ALA A 114 3.62 -4.68 2.95
N ILE A 115 4.21 -5.75 3.51
CA ILE A 115 3.76 -6.38 4.75
C ILE A 115 4.49 -5.80 5.96
N HIS A 116 5.82 -5.79 5.96
CA HIS A 116 6.60 -5.26 7.08
C HIS A 116 6.67 -3.73 7.14
N ASP A 117 6.04 -3.04 6.18
CA ASP A 117 6.08 -1.58 6.02
C ASP A 117 7.50 -0.98 6.09
N LYS A 118 8.51 -1.74 5.64
CA LYS A 118 9.88 -1.26 5.66
C LYS A 118 10.06 -0.15 4.60
N PRO A 119 10.72 0.97 4.95
CA PRO A 119 11.07 1.99 3.96
C PRO A 119 12.09 1.45 2.96
N ILE A 120 12.07 2.00 1.74
CA ILE A 120 12.93 1.57 0.63
C ILE A 120 14.41 1.63 1.01
N GLU A 121 14.81 2.64 1.78
CA GLU A 121 16.17 2.88 2.25
C GLU A 121 16.66 1.78 3.21
N GLU A 122 15.77 1.26 4.04
CA GLU A 122 16.08 0.15 4.95
C GLU A 122 16.22 -1.16 4.18
N ILE A 123 15.28 -1.45 3.29
CA ILE A 123 15.33 -2.64 2.42
C ILE A 123 16.62 -2.62 1.56
N ALA A 124 16.97 -1.47 1.00
CA ALA A 124 18.17 -1.30 0.18
C ALA A 124 19.45 -1.61 0.99
N ARG A 125 19.52 -1.14 2.23
CA ARG A 125 20.62 -1.42 3.16
C ARG A 125 20.70 -2.91 3.52
N ASP A 126 19.57 -3.51 3.91
CA ASP A 126 19.49 -4.91 4.32
C ASP A 126 19.89 -5.86 3.17
N MET A 127 19.56 -5.49 1.93
CA MET A 127 19.84 -6.30 0.74
C MET A 127 21.17 -5.96 0.05
N GLY A 128 21.88 -4.92 0.47
CA GLY A 128 23.10 -4.44 -0.18
C GLY A 128 22.87 -3.93 -1.61
N LEU A 129 21.75 -3.23 -1.85
CA LEU A 129 21.35 -2.69 -3.16
C LEU A 129 21.10 -1.17 -3.07
N THR A 130 20.91 -0.51 -4.21
CA THR A 130 20.57 0.92 -4.22
C THR A 130 19.07 1.14 -4.00
N ASN A 131 18.70 2.32 -3.47
CA ASN A 131 17.30 2.74 -3.35
C ASN A 131 16.57 2.70 -4.70
N SER A 132 17.26 3.02 -5.79
CA SER A 132 16.70 2.97 -7.15
C SER A 132 16.39 1.53 -7.57
N THR A 133 17.26 0.56 -7.27
CA THR A 133 17.02 -0.86 -7.56
C THR A 133 15.82 -1.39 -6.78
N ILE A 134 15.73 -1.10 -5.48
CA ILE A 134 14.58 -1.53 -4.66
C ILE A 134 13.29 -0.88 -5.14
N SER A 135 13.32 0.43 -5.44
CA SER A 135 12.16 1.14 -6.00
C SER A 135 11.71 0.52 -7.33
N GLN A 136 12.66 0.13 -8.18
CA GLN A 136 12.38 -0.55 -9.44
C GLN A 136 11.80 -1.94 -9.20
N TYR A 137 12.32 -2.71 -8.25
CA TYR A 137 11.79 -4.03 -7.90
C TYR A 137 10.33 -3.97 -7.46
N VAL A 138 10.00 -3.06 -6.54
CA VAL A 138 8.61 -2.86 -6.10
C VAL A 138 7.73 -2.44 -7.29
N SER A 139 8.22 -1.52 -8.12
CA SER A 139 7.50 -1.08 -9.33
C SER A 139 7.26 -2.22 -10.33
N ASP A 140 8.27 -3.07 -10.56
CA ASP A 140 8.18 -4.19 -11.49
C ASP A 140 7.17 -5.24 -11.00
N VAL A 141 7.16 -5.54 -9.69
CA VAL A 141 6.18 -6.45 -9.08
C VAL A 141 4.77 -5.87 -9.18
N VAL A 142 4.58 -4.60 -8.81
CA VAL A 142 3.26 -3.91 -8.92
C VAL A 142 2.72 -3.93 -10.34
N ASN A 143 3.60 -3.80 -11.35
CA ASN A 143 3.21 -3.77 -12.76
C ASN A 143 3.23 -5.16 -13.43
N SER A 144 3.40 -6.25 -12.66
CA SER A 144 3.48 -7.63 -13.17
C SER A 144 4.53 -7.82 -14.27
N ARG A 145 5.65 -7.10 -14.20
CA ARG A 145 6.77 -7.17 -15.17
C ARG A 145 7.82 -8.21 -14.82
N ARG A 146 7.76 -8.78 -13.61
CA ARG A 146 8.68 -9.80 -13.08
C ARG A 146 7.91 -10.86 -12.32
#